data_AF-A0A2M7UJK9-F1
#
_entry.id   AF-A0A2M7UJK9-F1
#
_cell.length_a   1.000
_cell.length_b   1.000
_cell.length_c   1.000
_cell.angle_alpha   90.00
_cell.angle_beta   90.00
_cell.angle_gamma   90.00
#
_symmetry.space_group_name_H-M   'P 1'
#
loop_
_entity.id
_entity.type
_entity.pdbx_description
1 polymer ?
#
loop_
_entity_poly.entity_id
_entity_poly.type
_entity_poly.pdbx_seq_one_letter_code
_entity_poly.pdbx_strand_id
1 'polypeptide(L)'
;MASTQKIKELTDEELVAWIRDRDKEMYQELMRRYQDRALRYAWSIIKDRDRANDIVQEAFIRAFINLKSFNLKKKFSNWFF
;
A
#
# COMPACT_ATOMS: atom_id res chain seq x y z
N MET A 1 -7.56 -13.96 17.00
CA MET A 1 -6.61 -12.97 17.54
C MET A 1 -5.14 -13.27 17.20
N ALA A 2 -4.72 -14.53 17.01
CA ALA A 2 -3.36 -14.86 16.55
C ALA A 2 -3.05 -14.42 15.09
N SER A 3 -4.07 -14.29 14.24
CA SER A 3 -3.91 -14.01 12.80
C SER A 3 -3.38 -12.59 12.52
N THR A 4 -3.83 -11.58 13.28
CA THR A 4 -3.50 -10.16 13.06
C THR A 4 -2.06 -9.79 13.40
N GLN A 5 -1.45 -10.46 14.38
CA GLN A 5 -0.06 -10.24 14.76
C GLN A 5 0.91 -10.70 13.67
N LYS A 6 0.63 -11.88 13.08
CA LYS A 6 1.44 -12.45 12.01
C LYS A 6 1.50 -11.54 10.78
N ILE A 7 0.41 -10.84 10.46
CA ILE A 7 0.31 -9.93 9.31
C ILE A 7 1.25 -8.71 9.45
N LYS A 8 1.45 -8.21 10.67
CA LYS A 8 2.36 -7.08 10.93
C LYS A 8 3.83 -7.45 10.75
N GLU A 9 4.17 -8.72 10.88
CA GLU A 9 5.54 -9.23 10.79
C GLU A 9 5.93 -9.62 9.35
N LEU A 10 4.95 -9.80 8.46
CA LEU A 10 5.20 -10.07 7.05
C LEU A 10 5.90 -8.89 6.37
N THR A 11 6.81 -9.21 5.46
CA THR A 11 7.34 -8.25 4.48
C THR A 11 6.24 -7.74 3.55
N ASP A 12 6.48 -6.63 2.87
CA ASP A 12 5.50 -6.08 1.94
C ASP A 12 5.26 -7.04 0.76
N GLU A 13 6.29 -7.73 0.27
CA GLU A 13 6.17 -8.69 -0.80
C GLU A 13 5.36 -9.92 -0.38
N GLU A 14 5.55 -10.41 0.85
CA GLU A 14 4.73 -11.49 1.42
C GLU A 14 3.28 -11.04 1.61
N LEU A 15 3.04 -9.83 2.11
CA LEU A 15 1.69 -9.26 2.20
C LEU A 15 1.05 -9.19 0.82
N VAL A 16 1.76 -8.71 -0.20
CA VAL A 16 1.24 -8.63 -1.56
C VAL A 16 0.93 -10.02 -2.12
N ALA A 17 1.76 -11.02 -1.86
CA ALA A 17 1.49 -12.40 -2.25
C ALA A 17 0.19 -12.92 -1.61
N TRP A 18 -0.03 -12.62 -0.32
CA TRP A 18 -1.24 -12.99 0.41
C TRP A 18 -2.50 -12.26 -0.09
N ILE A 19 -2.41 -10.94 -0.28
CA ILE A 19 -3.53 -10.08 -0.74
C ILE A 19 -4.03 -10.54 -2.12
N ARG A 20 -3.11 -10.96 -3.00
CA ARG A 20 -3.46 -11.45 -4.34
C ARG A 20 -4.35 -12.69 -4.31
N ASP A 21 -4.21 -13.51 -3.28
CA ASP A 21 -4.75 -14.85 -3.25
C ASP A 21 -6.07 -14.96 -2.49
N ARG A 22 -6.25 -14.28 -1.34
CA ARG A 22 -7.38 -14.62 -0.45
C ARG A 22 -8.05 -13.54 0.37
N ASP A 23 -7.52 -12.31 0.45
CA ASP A 23 -8.12 -11.36 1.39
C ASP A 23 -7.82 -9.88 1.10
N LYS A 24 -8.89 -9.09 0.91
CA LYS A 24 -8.80 -7.64 0.70
C LYS A 24 -8.55 -6.88 2.01
N GLU A 25 -8.90 -7.46 3.16
CA GLU A 25 -8.68 -6.84 4.47
C GLU A 25 -7.18 -6.66 4.76
N MET A 26 -6.35 -7.53 4.19
CA MET A 26 -4.88 -7.46 4.32
C MET A 26 -4.26 -6.27 3.60
N TYR A 27 -4.96 -5.69 2.61
CA TYR A 27 -4.50 -4.50 1.91
C TYR A 27 -4.43 -3.29 2.86
N GLN A 28 -5.26 -3.25 3.90
CA GLN A 28 -5.27 -2.16 4.88
C GLN A 28 -3.94 -2.04 5.63
N GLU A 29 -3.26 -3.15 5.92
CA GLU A 29 -1.95 -3.09 6.57
C GLU A 29 -0.90 -2.47 5.63
N LEU A 30 -0.95 -2.80 4.34
CA LEU A 30 -0.09 -2.20 3.33
C LEU A 30 -0.39 -0.69 3.19
N MET A 31 -1.67 -0.30 3.17
CA MET A 31 -2.04 1.12 3.19
C MET A 31 -1.50 1.83 4.43
N ARG A 32 -1.70 1.24 5.63
CA ARG A 32 -1.25 1.81 6.91
C ARG A 32 0.26 2.04 6.94
N ARG A 33 1.05 1.12 6.37
CA ARG A 33 2.52 1.26 6.28
C ARG A 33 2.97 2.41 5.38
N TYR A 34 2.21 2.69 4.34
CA TYR A 34 2.62 3.62 3.27
C TYR A 34 1.94 4.98 3.32
N GLN A 35 0.75 5.11 3.93
CA GLN A 35 -0.10 6.29 3.88
C GLN A 35 0.64 7.57 4.30
N ASP A 36 1.38 7.54 5.40
CA ASP A 36 2.02 8.74 5.95
C ASP A 36 3.15 9.21 5.04
N ARG A 37 3.90 8.29 4.45
CA ARG A 37 4.98 8.60 3.52
C ARG A 37 4.41 9.09 2.17
N ALA A 38 3.34 8.46 1.70
CA ALA A 38 2.64 8.86 0.48
C ALA A 38 2.06 10.27 0.60
N LEU A 39 1.41 10.57 1.73
CA LEU A 39 0.86 11.91 2.02
C LEU A 39 1.95 12.96 2.10
N ARG A 40 3.05 12.68 2.81
CA ARG A 40 4.20 13.60 2.85
C ARG A 40 4.77 13.85 1.45
N TYR A 41 4.86 12.82 0.62
CA TYR A 41 5.37 12.94 -0.75
C TYR A 41 4.43 13.77 -1.63
N ALA A 42 3.14 13.46 -1.68
CA ALA A 42 2.15 14.21 -2.44
C ALA A 42 2.07 15.68 -1.98
N TRP A 43 2.02 15.91 -0.67
CA TRP A 43 2.02 17.26 -0.11
C TRP A 43 3.30 18.04 -0.44
N SER A 44 4.46 17.38 -0.52
CA SER A 44 5.71 18.04 -0.88
C SER A 44 5.69 18.67 -2.27
N ILE A 45 4.85 18.14 -3.18
CA ILE A 45 4.68 18.59 -4.57
C ILE A 45 3.53 19.59 -4.67
N ILE A 46 2.37 19.26 -4.12
CA ILE A 46 1.12 19.99 -4.39
C ILE A 46 0.89 21.14 -3.40
N LYS A 47 1.48 21.06 -2.19
CA LYS A 47 1.34 22.05 -1.10
C LYS A 47 -0.10 22.33 -0.65
N ASP A 48 -1.02 21.44 -0.99
CA ASP A 48 -2.42 21.44 -0.57
C ASP A 48 -2.71 20.09 0.10
N ARG A 49 -3.23 20.14 1.33
CA ARG A 49 -3.45 18.94 2.14
C ARG A 49 -4.61 18.11 1.62
N ASP A 50 -5.70 18.74 1.22
CA ASP A 50 -6.91 18.03 0.80
C ASP A 50 -6.68 17.37 -0.55
N ARG A 51 -6.06 18.09 -1.49
CA ARG A 51 -5.65 17.50 -2.77
C ARG A 51 -4.61 16.39 -2.62
N ALA A 52 -3.69 16.50 -1.66
CA ALA A 52 -2.73 15.43 -1.39
C ALA A 52 -3.42 14.18 -0.85
N ASN A 53 -4.43 14.32 0.01
CA ASN A 53 -5.25 13.19 0.48
C ASN A 53 -5.97 12.51 -0.69
N ASP A 54 -6.62 13.27 -1.56
CA ASP A 54 -7.36 12.72 -2.71
C ASP A 54 -6.44 11.94 -3.65
N ILE A 55 -5.25 12.48 -3.95
CA ILE A 55 -4.27 11.83 -4.82
C ILE A 55 -3.71 10.55 -4.20
N VAL A 56 -3.42 10.55 -2.90
CA VAL A 56 -2.94 9.34 -2.22
C VAL A 56 -4.02 8.27 -2.17
N GLN A 57 -5.28 8.63 -1.95
CA GLN A 57 -6.39 7.67 -2.02
C GLN A 57 -6.50 7.05 -3.41
N GLU A 58 -6.50 7.86 -4.46
CA GLU A 58 -6.54 7.38 -5.85
C GLU A 58 -5.33 6.49 -6.18
N ALA A 59 -4.14 6.84 -5.68
CA ALA A 59 -2.93 6.03 -5.86
C ALA A 59 -3.08 4.64 -5.20
N PHE A 60 -3.63 4.55 -4.00
CA PHE A 60 -3.91 3.26 -3.35
C PHE A 60 -4.99 2.46 -4.10
N ILE A 61 -6.05 3.11 -4.60
CA ILE A 61 -7.07 2.41 -5.41
C ILE A 61 -6.43 1.80 -6.66
N ARG A 62 -5.61 2.58 -7.39
CA ARG A 62 -4.89 2.10 -8.58
C ARG A 62 -3.88 1.00 -8.24
N ALA A 63 -3.16 1.14 -7.13
CA ALA A 63 -2.24 0.13 -6.66
C ALA A 63 -2.96 -1.17 -6.36
N PHE A 64 -4.12 -1.13 -5.69
CA PHE A 64 -4.93 -2.33 -5.42
C PHE A 64 -5.39 -3.02 -6.71
N ILE A 65 -5.88 -2.26 -7.69
CA ILE A 65 -6.34 -2.81 -8.98
C ILE A 65 -5.19 -3.51 -9.72
N ASN A 66 -4.00 -2.91 -9.72
CA ASN A 66 -2.85 -3.44 -10.44
C ASN A 66 -2.01 -4.44 -9.62
N LEU A 67 -2.34 -4.64 -8.35
CA LEU A 67 -1.55 -5.44 -7.41
C LEU A 67 -1.33 -6.88 -7.87
N LYS A 68 -2.31 -7.46 -8.58
CA LYS A 68 -2.20 -8.81 -9.15
C LYS A 68 -1.08 -8.96 -10.19
N SER A 69 -0.70 -7.88 -10.86
CA SER A 69 0.39 -7.86 -11.85
C SER A 69 1.76 -7.58 -11.23
N PHE A 70 1.82 -7.27 -9.93
CA PHE A 70 3.07 -6.95 -9.26
C PHE A 70 4.04 -8.16 -9.26
N ASN A 71 5.29 -7.89 -9.62
CA ASN A 71 6.36 -8.87 -9.57
C ASN A 71 6.93 -8.96 -8.16
N LEU A 72 6.62 -10.05 -7.46
CA LEU A 72 7.04 -10.33 -6.08
C LEU A 72 8.57 -10.36 -5.87
N LYS A 73 9.37 -10.41 -6.93
CA LYS A 73 10.85 -10.29 -6.85
C LYS A 73 11.35 -8.86 -6.77
N LYS A 74 10.47 -7.86 -6.95
CA LYS A 74 10.79 -6.43 -6.81
C LYS A 74 10.32 -5.93 -5.45
N LYS A 75 10.90 -4.81 -5.01
CA LYS A 75 10.43 -4.12 -3.79
C LYS A 75 9.12 -3.41 -4.06
N PHE A 76 8.11 -3.64 -3.23
CA PHE A 76 6.81 -2.96 -3.35
C PHE A 76 6.95 -1.44 -3.22
N SER A 77 7.80 -0.97 -2.31
CA SER A 77 8.10 0.46 -2.14
C SER A 77 8.57 1.15 -3.41
N ASN A 78 9.37 0.49 -4.26
CA ASN A 78 9.83 1.07 -5.52
C ASN A 78 8.78 1.04 -6.63
N TRP A 79 7.74 0.21 -6.49
CA TRP A 79 6.64 0.13 -7.44
C TRP A 79 5.51 1.09 -7.08
N PHE A 80 5.34 1.38 -5.80
CA PHE A 80 4.29 2.25 -5.29
C PHE A 80 4.64 3.76 -5.38
N PHE A 81 5.91 4.13 -5.21
CA PHE A 81 6.42 5.50 -5.38
C PHE A 81 7.00 5.71 -6.77
#